data_AF-A0ABD7NGF6-F1
#
_entry.id   AF-A0ABD7NGF6-F1
#
_cell.length_a   1.000
_cell.length_b   1.000
_cell.length_c   1.000
_cell.angle_alpha   90.00
_cell.angle_beta   90.00
_cell.angle_gamma   90.00
#
_symmetry.space_group_name_H-M   'P 1'
#
loop_
_entity.id
_entity.type
_entity.pdbx_description
1 polymer ?
#
loop_
_entity_poly.entity_id
_entity_poly.type
_entity_poly.pdbx_seq_one_letter_code
_entity_poly.pdbx_strand_id
1 'polypeptide(L)'
;MVKGNQQKILDAFYDLAMQNPDEVNLSMSDLAKKAGISRQAIYKHHFHNVDDIIESIHENIDKPIYEAFLEYNTLTNKDPFLFIADNIFPILYENRKWLKMLYSSSADPYWTNYLKKIYTK
;
A
#
# COMPACT_ATOMS: atom_id res chain seq x y z
N MET A 1 13.39 7.97 -15.43
CA MET A 1 12.04 8.56 -15.53
C MET A 1 10.89 7.60 -15.15
N VAL A 2 11.10 6.28 -15.08
CA VAL A 2 10.07 5.25 -14.76
C VAL A 2 9.51 5.37 -13.32
N LYS A 3 10.36 5.63 -12.31
CA LYS A 3 9.92 5.76 -10.90
C LYS A 3 8.90 6.89 -10.67
N GLY A 4 9.01 8.00 -11.41
CA GLY A 4 8.09 9.13 -11.26
C GLY A 4 6.68 8.83 -11.78
N ASN A 5 6.56 8.04 -12.84
CA ASN A 5 5.26 7.67 -13.40
C ASN A 5 4.54 6.62 -12.55
N GLN A 6 5.28 5.67 -11.98
CA GLN A 6 4.69 4.72 -11.03
C GLN A 6 4.08 5.44 -9.82
N GLN A 7 4.81 6.40 -9.23
CA GLN A 7 4.30 7.20 -8.12
C GLN A 7 3.05 8.02 -8.51
N LYS A 8 3.02 8.63 -9.71
CA LYS A 8 1.84 9.33 -10.21
C LYS A 8 0.61 8.41 -10.32
N ILE A 9 0.81 7.16 -10.71
CA ILE A 9 -0.28 6.18 -10.80
C ILE A 9 -0.79 5.84 -9.40
N LEU A 10 0.12 5.58 -8.44
CA LEU A 10 -0.26 5.34 -7.04
C LEU A 10 -1.03 6.54 -6.47
N ASP A 11 -0.53 7.76 -6.65
CA ASP A 11 -1.18 8.97 -6.15
C ASP A 11 -2.57 9.19 -6.79
N ALA A 12 -2.71 8.91 -8.09
CA ALA A 12 -4.00 8.95 -8.76
C ALA A 12 -4.98 7.91 -8.22
N PHE A 13 -4.50 6.70 -7.89
CA PHE A 13 -5.30 5.65 -7.26
C PHE A 13 -5.82 6.10 -5.90
N TYR A 14 -4.92 6.61 -5.04
CA TYR A 14 -5.29 7.18 -3.74
C TYR A 14 -6.35 8.28 -3.89
N ASP A 15 -6.14 9.22 -4.79
CA ASP A 15 -7.04 10.35 -4.97
C ASP A 15 -8.45 9.90 -5.40
N LEU A 16 -8.54 8.90 -6.27
CA LEU A 16 -9.81 8.34 -6.71
C LEU A 16 -10.50 7.59 -5.56
N ALA A 17 -9.78 6.72 -4.86
CA ALA A 17 -10.27 5.98 -3.70
C ALA A 17 -10.80 6.91 -2.59
N MET A 18 -10.12 8.05 -2.36
CA MET A 18 -10.52 8.99 -1.33
C MET A 18 -11.61 9.98 -1.78
N GLN A 19 -11.75 10.25 -3.08
CA GLN A 19 -12.87 11.04 -3.62
C GLN A 19 -14.17 10.25 -3.61
N ASN A 20 -14.10 8.95 -3.85
CA ASN A 20 -15.24 8.03 -3.89
C ASN A 20 -15.01 6.85 -2.94
N PRO A 21 -15.06 7.04 -1.61
CA PRO A 21 -14.69 6.00 -0.64
C PRO A 21 -15.58 4.75 -0.70
N ASP A 22 -16.81 4.85 -1.19
CA ASP A 22 -17.74 3.71 -1.31
C ASP A 22 -17.62 2.98 -2.67
N GLU A 23 -16.78 3.47 -3.59
CA GLU A 23 -16.58 2.86 -4.90
C GLU A 23 -15.66 1.64 -4.82
N VAL A 24 -16.22 0.46 -5.09
CA VAL A 24 -15.52 -0.83 -4.98
C VAL A 24 -14.64 -1.13 -6.21
N ASN A 25 -14.97 -0.56 -7.37
CA ASN A 25 -14.37 -0.95 -8.66
C ASN A 25 -13.80 0.25 -9.40
N LEU A 26 -12.67 0.76 -8.92
CA LEU A 26 -11.91 1.76 -9.66
C LEU A 26 -11.45 1.20 -11.01
N SER A 27 -11.63 1.97 -12.09
CA SER A 27 -11.23 1.51 -13.41
C SER A 27 -9.83 1.99 -13.79
N MET A 28 -9.10 1.16 -14.55
CA MET A 28 -7.82 1.57 -15.15
C MET A 28 -7.96 2.78 -16.08
N SER A 29 -9.17 3.06 -16.59
CA SER A 29 -9.43 4.21 -17.45
C SER A 29 -9.47 5.51 -16.66
N ASP A 30 -10.15 5.50 -15.50
CA ASP A 30 -10.22 6.65 -14.61
C ASP A 30 -8.86 6.95 -14.00
N LEU A 31 -8.14 5.89 -13.63
CA LEU A 31 -6.77 5.98 -13.15
C LEU A 31 -5.82 6.62 -14.18
N ALA A 32 -5.85 6.14 -15.43
CA ALA A 32 -5.04 6.69 -16.51
C ALA A 32 -5.33 8.18 -16.75
N LYS A 33 -6.62 8.55 -16.76
CA LYS A 33 -7.07 9.93 -16.90
C LYS A 33 -6.57 10.80 -15.74
N LYS A 34 -6.70 10.33 -14.50
CA LYS A 34 -6.29 11.04 -13.28
C LYS A 34 -4.76 11.20 -13.21
N ALA A 35 -4.00 10.16 -13.57
CA ALA A 35 -2.53 10.19 -13.56
C ALA A 35 -1.92 10.99 -14.74
N GLY A 36 -2.72 11.32 -15.77
CA GLY A 36 -2.22 11.95 -16.99
C GLY A 36 -1.30 11.04 -17.80
N ILE A 37 -1.50 9.72 -17.72
CA ILE A 37 -0.67 8.71 -18.39
C ILE A 37 -1.59 7.85 -19.27
N SER A 38 -1.15 7.50 -20.47
CA SER A 38 -1.97 6.65 -21.34
C SER A 38 -2.13 5.25 -20.75
N ARG A 39 -3.32 4.65 -20.90
CA ARG A 39 -3.57 3.26 -20.46
C ARG A 39 -2.53 2.28 -21.00
N GLN A 40 -2.16 2.41 -22.27
CA GLN A 40 -1.14 1.56 -22.90
C GLN A 40 0.21 1.67 -22.21
N ALA A 41 0.63 2.86 -21.79
CA ALA A 41 1.88 3.05 -21.06
C ALA A 41 1.80 2.45 -19.65
N ILE A 42 0.65 2.56 -18.98
CA ILE A 42 0.43 1.92 -17.67
C ILE A 42 0.55 0.39 -17.80
N TYR A 43 -0.19 -0.22 -18.71
CA TYR A 43 -0.17 -1.67 -18.91
C TYR A 43 1.19 -2.21 -19.33
N LYS A 44 1.92 -1.48 -20.18
CA LYS A 44 3.20 -1.94 -20.72
C LYS A 44 4.36 -1.82 -19.72
N HIS A 45 4.28 -0.90 -18.77
CA HIS A 45 5.45 -0.50 -17.98
C HIS A 45 5.24 -0.41 -16.47
N HIS A 46 4.00 -0.51 -15.98
CA HIS A 46 3.69 -0.22 -14.58
C HIS A 46 2.76 -1.27 -13.95
N PHE A 47 1.51 -1.35 -14.37
CA PHE A 47 0.48 -2.20 -13.74
C PHE A 47 -0.45 -2.79 -14.79
N HIS A 48 -0.76 -4.08 -14.71
CA HIS A 48 -1.64 -4.76 -15.66
C HIS A 48 -3.12 -4.56 -15.32
N ASN A 49 -3.42 -4.34 -14.05
CA ASN A 49 -4.78 -4.17 -13.52
C ASN A 49 -4.72 -3.41 -12.18
N VAL A 50 -5.88 -3.24 -11.52
CA VAL A 50 -5.97 -2.55 -10.23
C VAL A 50 -5.47 -3.40 -9.07
N ASP A 51 -5.61 -4.73 -9.13
CA ASP A 51 -5.10 -5.62 -8.10
C ASP A 51 -3.57 -5.52 -7.99
N ASP A 52 -2.85 -5.40 -9.11
CA ASP A 52 -1.39 -5.16 -9.12
C ASP A 52 -1.00 -3.87 -8.36
N ILE A 53 -1.87 -2.85 -8.38
CA ILE A 53 -1.65 -1.59 -7.67
C ILE A 53 -1.85 -1.80 -6.17
N ILE A 54 -2.93 -2.50 -5.79
CA ILE A 54 -3.23 -2.83 -4.40
C ILE A 54 -2.11 -3.68 -3.82
N GLU A 55 -1.65 -4.70 -4.53
CA GLU A 55 -0.52 -5.55 -4.13
C GLU A 55 0.75 -4.72 -3.94
N SER A 56 1.05 -3.79 -4.85
CA SER A 56 2.20 -2.89 -4.68
C SER A 56 2.08 -2.01 -3.44
N ILE A 57 0.88 -1.52 -3.11
CA ILE A 57 0.64 -0.73 -1.88
C ILE A 57 0.85 -1.61 -0.64
N HIS A 58 0.32 -2.84 -0.64
CA HIS A 58 0.53 -3.80 0.43
C HIS A 58 2.02 -4.09 0.65
N GLU A 59 2.75 -4.43 -0.41
CA GLU A 59 4.19 -4.70 -0.36
C GLU A 59 5.00 -3.52 0.17
N ASN A 60 4.65 -2.29 -0.23
CA ASN A 60 5.32 -1.07 0.25
C ASN A 60 5.15 -0.85 1.76
N ILE A 61 4.06 -1.34 2.34
CA ILE A 61 3.79 -1.25 3.79
C ILE A 61 4.42 -2.42 4.52
N ASP A 62 4.22 -3.64 4.05
CA ASP A 62 4.55 -4.86 4.79
C ASP A 62 6.02 -5.25 4.68
N LYS A 63 6.69 -4.98 3.56
CA LYS A 63 8.09 -5.35 3.40
C LYS A 63 9.00 -4.73 4.46
N PRO A 64 8.94 -3.41 4.75
CA PRO A 64 9.76 -2.82 5.81
C PRO A 64 9.39 -3.32 7.22
N ILE A 65 8.10 -3.61 7.46
CA ILE A 65 7.65 -4.20 8.74
C ILE A 65 8.25 -5.59 8.93
N TYR A 66 8.19 -6.42 7.90
CA TYR A 66 8.76 -7.76 7.90
C TYR A 66 10.29 -7.72 8.09
N GLU A 67 10.98 -6.84 7.35
CA GLU A 67 12.43 -6.62 7.50
C GLU A 67 12.79 -6.18 8.92
N ALA A 68 12.03 -5.26 9.52
CA ALA A 68 12.22 -4.87 10.92
C ALA A 68 12.06 -6.06 11.87
N PHE A 69 11.02 -6.88 11.70
CA PHE A 69 10.84 -8.07 12.55
C PHE A 69 11.95 -9.12 12.37
N LEU A 70 12.58 -9.23 11.20
CA LEU A 70 13.75 -10.10 11.01
C LEU A 70 14.96 -9.65 11.82
N GLU A 71 15.08 -8.35 12.10
CA GLU A 71 16.15 -7.78 12.91
C GLU A 71 15.88 -7.89 14.43
N TYR A 72 14.66 -8.28 14.83
CA TYR A 72 14.33 -8.44 16.23
C TYR A 72 15.12 -9.59 16.87
N ASN A 73 15.93 -9.25 17.87
CA ASN A 73 16.70 -10.22 18.64
C ASN A 73 16.40 -10.06 20.14
N THR A 74 15.91 -11.13 20.78
CA THR A 74 15.52 -11.13 22.21
C THR A 74 16.69 -10.89 23.17
N LEU A 75 17.94 -11.04 22.72
CA LEU A 75 19.13 -10.78 23.53
C LEU A 75 19.44 -9.27 23.64
N THR A 76 19.13 -8.49 22.60
CA THR A 76 19.38 -7.04 22.52
C THR A 76 18.10 -6.23 22.71
N ASN A 77 16.97 -6.72 22.21
CA ASN A 77 15.65 -6.09 22.26
C ASN A 77 14.76 -6.85 23.25
N LYS A 78 14.99 -6.63 24.56
CA LYS A 78 14.33 -7.41 25.62
C LYS A 78 12.84 -7.12 25.75
N ASP A 79 12.41 -5.91 25.38
CA ASP A 79 11.01 -5.51 25.43
C ASP A 79 10.43 -5.47 24.01
N PRO A 80 9.57 -6.42 23.62
CA PRO A 80 8.95 -6.44 22.30
C PRO A 80 8.04 -5.23 22.05
N PHE A 81 7.46 -4.62 23.10
CA PHE A 81 6.61 -3.45 22.94
C PHE A 81 7.43 -2.20 22.63
N LEU A 82 8.57 -2.03 23.28
CA LEU A 82 9.51 -0.94 22.93
C LEU A 82 10.05 -1.12 21.52
N PHE A 83 10.39 -2.36 21.13
CA PHE A 83 10.81 -2.63 19.76
C PHE A 83 9.74 -2.22 18.73
N ILE A 84 8.48 -2.60 18.96
CA ILE A 84 7.36 -2.20 18.10
C ILE A 84 7.21 -0.68 18.05
N ALA A 85 7.28 -0.02 19.21
CA ALA A 85 7.14 1.43 19.30
C ALA A 85 8.25 2.18 18.54
N ASP A 86 9.50 1.72 18.66
CA ASP A 86 10.66 2.40 18.09
C ASP A 86 10.90 2.07 16.61
N ASN A 87 10.46 0.90 16.13
CA ASN A 87 10.77 0.42 14.79
C ASN A 87 9.53 0.28 13.90
N ILE A 88 8.41 -0.21 14.42
CA ILE A 88 7.22 -0.52 13.61
C ILE A 88 6.28 0.69 13.50
N PHE A 89 6.03 1.40 14.58
CA PHE A 89 5.15 2.59 14.53
C PHE A 89 5.66 3.69 13.58
N PRO A 90 6.96 3.99 13.46
CA PRO A 90 7.45 4.91 12.44
C PRO A 90 7.12 4.47 11.02
N ILE A 91 7.30 3.19 10.68
CA ILE A 91 6.97 2.64 9.36
C ILE A 91 5.48 2.80 9.06
N LEU A 92 4.61 2.50 10.04
CA LEU A 92 3.17 2.70 9.90
C LEU A 92 2.83 4.18 9.70
N TYR A 93 3.48 5.08 10.43
CA TYR A 93 3.23 6.51 10.33
C TYR A 93 3.71 7.10 9.00
N GLU A 94 4.84 6.65 8.46
CA GLU A 94 5.29 7.01 7.12
C GLU A 94 4.26 6.60 6.06
N ASN A 95 3.65 5.42 6.24
CA ASN A 95 2.61 4.89 5.36
C ASN A 95 1.18 5.33 5.73
N ARG A 96 0.99 6.26 6.67
CA ARG A 96 -0.34 6.67 7.18
C ARG A 96 -1.35 7.07 6.10
N LYS A 97 -0.86 7.65 4.98
CA LYS A 97 -1.70 8.01 3.83
C LYS A 97 -2.36 6.76 3.24
N TRP A 98 -1.57 5.73 2.94
CA TRP A 98 -2.04 4.47 2.39
C TRP A 98 -2.90 3.70 3.37
N LEU A 99 -2.46 3.62 4.63
CA LEU A 99 -3.26 2.98 5.69
C LEU A 99 -4.62 3.64 5.84
N LYS A 100 -4.70 4.98 5.83
CA LYS A 100 -5.99 5.69 5.87
C LYS A 100 -6.90 5.22 4.74
N MET A 101 -6.41 5.20 3.50
CA MET A 101 -7.18 4.76 2.34
C MET A 101 -7.64 3.29 2.48
N LEU A 102 -6.75 2.38 2.88
CA LEU A 102 -7.08 0.95 3.06
C LEU A 102 -8.14 0.72 4.14
N TYR A 103 -8.18 1.56 5.19
CA TYR A 103 -9.17 1.45 6.27
C TYR A 103 -10.44 2.31 6.06
N SER A 104 -10.43 3.28 5.16
CA SER A 104 -11.52 4.24 4.99
C SER A 104 -12.14 4.28 3.61
N SER A 105 -11.74 3.38 2.71
CA SER A 105 -12.32 3.25 1.37
C SER A 105 -12.53 1.78 1.01
N SER A 106 -13.42 1.55 0.06
CA SER A 106 -13.71 0.24 -0.52
C SER A 106 -12.75 -0.14 -1.65
N ALA A 107 -11.65 0.61 -1.82
CA ALA A 107 -10.63 0.36 -2.84
C ALA A 107 -9.87 -0.96 -2.63
N ASP A 108 -9.81 -1.46 -1.40
CA ASP A 108 -9.36 -2.82 -1.08
C ASP A 108 -10.30 -3.46 -0.04
N PRO A 109 -11.37 -4.15 -0.48
CA PRO A 109 -12.30 -4.84 0.41
C PRO A 109 -11.67 -5.99 1.22
N TYR A 110 -10.47 -6.45 0.83
CA TYR A 110 -9.84 -7.63 1.40
C TYR A 110 -8.65 -7.30 2.31
N TRP A 111 -8.39 -6.01 2.58
CA TRP A 111 -7.27 -5.55 3.41
C TRP A 111 -7.15 -6.30 4.74
N THR A 112 -8.26 -6.45 5.47
CA THR A 112 -8.24 -7.16 6.76
C THR A 112 -7.95 -8.67 6.60
N ASN A 113 -8.36 -9.28 5.49
CA ASN A 113 -8.06 -10.68 5.22
C ASN A 113 -6.59 -10.87 4.85
N TYR A 114 -6.02 -9.92 4.10
CA TYR A 114 -4.60 -9.86 3.80
C TYR A 114 -3.76 -9.80 5.09
N LEU A 115 -4.08 -8.89 6.01
CA LEU A 115 -3.39 -8.79 7.30
C LEU A 115 -3.48 -10.08 8.14
N LYS A 116 -4.66 -10.70 8.22
CA LYS A 116 -4.84 -11.98 8.93
C LYS A 116 -3.95 -13.08 8.37
N LYS A 117 -3.85 -13.17 7.04
CA LYS A 117 -3.02 -14.16 6.35
C LYS A 117 -1.53 -14.01 6.71
N ILE A 118 -1.07 -12.77 6.92
CA ILE A 118 0.34 -12.48 7.17
C ILE A 118 0.69 -12.58 8.67
N TYR A 119 -0.15 -12.05 9.55
CA TYR A 119 0.19 -11.85 10.95
C TYR A 119 -0.49 -12.81 11.94
N THR A 120 -1.45 -13.65 11.51
CA THR A 120 -2.23 -14.55 12.41
C THR A 120 -1.93 -16.03 12.19
N LYS A 121 -0.66 -16.39 11.93
CA LYS A 121 -0.26 -17.80 11.90
C LYS A 121 -0.20 -18.42 13.30
#